data_AF-A0A7X8DGS3-F1
#
_entry.id   AF-A0A7X8DGS3-F1
#
_cell.length_a   1.000
_cell.length_b   1.000
_cell.length_c   1.000
_cell.angle_alpha   90.00
_cell.angle_beta   90.00
_cell.angle_gamma   90.00
#
_symmetry.space_group_name_H-M   'P 1'
#
loop_
_entity.id
_entity.type
_entity.pdbx_description
1 polymer ?
#
loop_
_entity_poly.entity_id
_entity_poly.type
_entity_poly.pdbx_seq_one_letter_code
_entity_poly.pdbx_strand_id
1 'polypeptide(L)'
;MRILGLDLGDKRIGVALSDPLGWTAQGLSVLRSTGARGDIRQIQELVTQHGVSRVVVGLPLNMDGSAGPRAEKAREFARRLGQALDLPVELWDERLTTVEAERLLIQADMRRAGRRQVIDKMAAVLILQNYLDAADVGK
;
A
#
# COMPACT_ATOMS: atom_id res chain seq x y z
N MET A 1 -13.50 -5.59 -11.07
CA MET A 1 -12.12 -5.27 -11.54
C MET A 1 -11.26 -5.11 -10.30
N ARG A 2 -9.95 -5.41 -10.34
CA ARG A 2 -9.12 -5.44 -9.12
C ARG A 2 -8.28 -4.19 -8.94
N ILE A 3 -7.98 -3.86 -7.68
CA ILE A 3 -7.13 -2.75 -7.26
C ILE A 3 -5.88 -3.30 -6.59
N LEU A 4 -4.72 -2.75 -6.93
CA LEU A 4 -3.43 -3.13 -6.34
C LEU A 4 -3.00 -2.09 -5.31
N GLY A 5 -2.68 -2.51 -4.09
CA GLY A 5 -2.15 -1.67 -3.03
C GLY A 5 -0.64 -1.85 -2.88
N LEU A 6 0.10 -0.76 -2.70
CA LEU A 6 1.55 -0.73 -2.58
C LEU A 6 2.00 0.01 -1.33
N ASP A 7 2.85 -0.64 -0.53
CA ASP A 7 3.61 -0.02 0.57
C ASP A 7 5.08 0.14 0.16
N LEU A 8 5.55 1.38 0.02
CA LEU A 8 6.89 1.69 -0.51
C LEU A 8 7.93 1.78 0.61
N GLY A 9 8.61 0.67 0.87
CA GLY A 9 9.79 0.63 1.74
C GLY A 9 11.10 0.88 1.00
N ASP A 10 12.15 1.27 1.73
CA ASP A 10 13.48 1.56 1.17
C ASP A 10 14.15 0.34 0.49
N LYS A 11 13.77 -0.89 0.86
CA LYS A 11 14.36 -2.14 0.34
C LYS A 11 13.34 -3.13 -0.22
N ARG A 12 12.07 -2.95 0.12
CA ARG A 12 10.99 -3.89 -0.18
C ARG A 12 9.72 -3.11 -0.46
N ILE A 13 8.89 -3.64 -1.33
CA ILE A 13 7.57 -3.10 -1.62
C ILE A 13 6.56 -4.15 -1.20
N GLY A 14 5.73 -3.83 -0.21
CA GLY A 14 4.59 -4.66 0.14
C GLY A 14 3.52 -4.54 -0.93
N VAL A 15 2.92 -5.66 -1.32
CA VAL A 15 1.87 -5.68 -2.36
C VAL A 15 0.62 -6.36 -1.84
N ALA A 16 -0.52 -5.70 -2.01
CA ALA A 16 -1.84 -6.25 -1.75
C ALA A 16 -2.74 -6.15 -2.99
N LEU A 17 -3.74 -7.01 -3.06
CA LEU A 17 -4.70 -7.07 -4.17
C LEU A 17 -6.12 -7.11 -3.60
N SER A 18 -7.03 -6.36 -4.19
CA SER A 18 -8.44 -6.43 -3.83
C SER A 18 -9.07 -7.72 -4.37
N ASP A 19 -10.14 -8.17 -3.72
CA ASP A 19 -11.06 -9.11 -4.36
C ASP A 19 -11.74 -8.45 -5.60
N PRO A 20 -12.37 -9.24 -6.48
CA PRO A 20 -13.04 -8.71 -7.67
C PRO A 20 -14.22 -7.78 -7.40
N LEU A 21 -14.81 -7.84 -6.19
CA LEU A 21 -15.94 -7.03 -5.73
C LEU A 21 -15.49 -5.69 -5.16
N GLY A 22 -14.21 -5.56 -4.79
CA GLY A 22 -13.64 -4.38 -4.16
C GLY A 22 -13.92 -4.29 -2.65
N TRP A 23 -14.24 -5.40 -1.99
CA TRP A 23 -14.61 -5.38 -0.56
C TRP A 23 -13.43 -5.61 0.36
N THR A 24 -12.57 -6.57 0.00
CA THR A 24 -11.46 -6.99 0.86
C THR A 24 -10.12 -6.87 0.15
N ALA A 25 -9.09 -6.51 0.90
CA ALA A 25 -7.70 -6.54 0.49
C ALA A 25 -7.01 -7.82 1.00
N GLN A 26 -6.17 -8.41 0.15
CA GLN A 26 -5.37 -9.59 0.49
C GLN A 26 -3.90 -9.36 0.18
N GLY A 27 -3.01 -9.86 1.04
CA GLY A 27 -1.58 -9.80 0.78
C GLY A 27 -1.23 -10.65 -0.44
N LEU A 28 -0.57 -10.06 -1.43
CA LEU A 28 -0.20 -10.74 -2.67
C LEU A 28 1.26 -11.19 -2.64
N SER A 29 2.18 -10.26 -2.40
CA SER A 29 3.61 -10.55 -2.41
C SER A 29 4.40 -9.44 -1.73
N VAL A 30 5.71 -9.67 -1.55
CA VAL A 30 6.66 -8.64 -1.14
C VAL A 30 7.78 -8.60 -2.17
N LEU A 31 7.86 -7.52 -2.93
CA LEU A 31 8.88 -7.33 -3.94
C LEU A 31 10.17 -6.83 -3.30
N ARG A 32 11.32 -7.26 -3.81
CA ARG A 32 12.61 -6.65 -3.46
C ARG A 32 12.81 -5.43 -4.34
N SER A 33 13.11 -4.28 -3.74
CA SER A 33 13.38 -3.09 -4.53
C SER A 33 14.71 -3.24 -5.28
N THR A 34 14.67 -2.92 -6.56
CA THR A 34 15.81 -2.89 -7.50
C THR A 34 16.00 -1.49 -8.09
N GLY A 35 15.36 -0.48 -7.48
CA GLY A 35 15.31 0.89 -7.95
C GLY A 35 14.10 1.15 -8.85
N ALA A 36 13.71 2.43 -8.95
CA ALA A 36 12.40 2.82 -9.49
C ALA A 36 12.03 2.20 -10.85
N ARG A 37 12.98 2.06 -11.80
CA ARG A 37 12.68 1.42 -13.10
C ARG A 37 12.44 -0.09 -12.99
N GLY A 38 13.19 -0.78 -12.14
CA GLY A 38 13.00 -2.21 -11.90
C GLY A 38 11.72 -2.48 -11.12
N ASP A 39 11.43 -1.62 -10.14
CA ASP A 39 10.22 -1.71 -9.31
C ASP A 39 8.95 -1.50 -10.15
N ILE A 40 8.94 -0.51 -11.05
CA ILE A 40 7.84 -0.29 -11.99
C ILE A 40 7.60 -1.52 -12.89
N ARG A 41 8.67 -2.15 -13.40
CA ARG A 41 8.54 -3.36 -14.25
C ARG A 41 7.91 -4.53 -13.48
N GLN A 42 8.39 -4.79 -12.27
CA GLN A 42 7.82 -5.84 -11.41
C GLN A 42 6.33 -5.57 -11.12
N ILE A 43 5.95 -4.31 -10.88
CA ILE A 43 4.54 -3.95 -10.66
C ILE A 43 3.72 -4.12 -11.95
N GLN A 44 4.25 -3.74 -13.10
CA GLN A 44 3.58 -3.89 -14.40
C GLN A 44 3.26 -5.35 -14.73
N GLU A 45 4.15 -6.28 -14.38
CA GLU A 45 3.91 -7.72 -14.50
C GLU A 45 2.71 -8.14 -13.64
N LEU A 46 2.65 -7.71 -12.37
CA LEU A 46 1.53 -8.01 -11.48
C LEU A 46 0.21 -7.40 -11.97
N VAL A 47 0.25 -6.16 -12.46
CA VAL A 47 -0.92 -5.46 -13.01
C VAL A 47 -1.52 -6.26 -14.17
N THR A 48 -0.67 -6.71 -15.09
CA THR A 48 -1.07 -7.51 -16.26
C THR A 48 -1.60 -8.87 -15.83
N GLN A 49 -0.88 -9.57 -14.95
CA GLN A 49 -1.23 -10.90 -14.47
C GLN A 49 -2.59 -10.95 -13.76
N HIS A 50 -2.92 -9.91 -13.00
CA HIS A 50 -4.12 -9.90 -12.16
C HIS A 50 -5.28 -9.07 -12.72
N GLY A 51 -5.13 -8.45 -13.89
CA GLY A 51 -6.17 -7.60 -14.50
C GLY A 51 -6.51 -6.40 -13.62
N VAL A 52 -5.47 -5.72 -13.11
CA VAL A 52 -5.61 -4.56 -12.24
C VAL A 52 -6.01 -3.34 -13.05
N SER A 53 -6.97 -2.56 -12.55
CA SER A 53 -7.45 -1.34 -13.21
C SER A 53 -7.11 -0.05 -12.46
N ARG A 54 -6.56 -0.16 -11.25
CA ARG A 54 -6.18 0.96 -10.39
C ARG A 54 -5.07 0.55 -9.44
N VAL A 55 -4.14 1.44 -9.17
CA VAL A 55 -3.10 1.25 -8.15
C VAL A 55 -3.24 2.30 -7.06
N VAL A 56 -3.10 1.85 -5.81
CA VAL A 56 -3.08 2.70 -4.62
C VAL A 56 -1.69 2.60 -4.00
N VAL A 57 -1.05 3.74 -3.80
CA VAL A 57 0.29 3.86 -3.23
C VAL A 57 0.16 4.53 -1.87
N GLY A 58 0.72 3.91 -0.84
CA GLY A 58 0.81 4.50 0.48
C GLY A 58 1.58 5.83 0.50
N LEU A 59 1.06 6.80 1.23
CA LEU A 59 1.63 8.13 1.43
C LEU A 59 1.95 8.32 2.92
N PRO A 60 3.24 8.19 3.32
CA PRO A 60 3.66 8.30 4.70
C PRO A 60 3.73 9.79 5.11
N LEU A 61 2.59 10.35 5.52
CA LEU A 61 2.50 11.68 6.10
C LEU A 61 2.85 11.65 7.59
N ASN A 62 3.37 12.77 8.10
CA ASN A 62 3.58 12.95 9.53
C ASN A 62 2.23 13.11 10.26
N MET A 63 2.20 12.92 11.58
CA MET A 63 0.96 13.00 12.37
C MET A 63 0.25 14.37 12.25
N ASP A 64 0.99 15.44 12.01
CA ASP A 64 0.45 16.79 11.75
C ASP A 64 -0.04 17.01 10.31
N GLY A 65 0.05 15.98 9.45
CA GLY A 65 -0.30 16.01 8.03
C GLY A 65 0.79 16.55 7.11
N SER A 66 1.95 16.95 7.64
CA SER A 66 3.06 17.43 6.81
C SER A 66 3.71 16.30 6.01
N ALA A 67 4.20 16.64 4.81
CA ALA A 67 4.92 15.72 3.94
C ALA A 67 6.42 15.75 4.24
N GLY A 68 7.01 14.60 4.54
CA GLY A 68 8.46 14.43 4.64
C GLY A 68 9.11 13.94 3.34
N PRO A 69 10.44 13.73 3.32
CA PRO A 69 11.15 13.23 2.14
C PRO A 69 10.63 11.90 1.59
N ARG A 70 10.04 11.05 2.45
CA ARG A 70 9.42 9.78 2.03
C ARG A 70 8.11 10.00 1.28
N ALA A 71 7.29 10.96 1.70
CA ALA A 71 6.06 11.32 1.01
C ALA A 71 6.35 11.87 -0.40
N GLU A 72 7.40 12.69 -0.56
CA GLU A 72 7.82 13.19 -1.88
C GLU A 72 8.32 12.07 -2.80
N LYS A 73 9.10 11.11 -2.26
CA LYS A 73 9.49 9.92 -3.02
C LYS A 73 8.29 9.09 -3.46
N ALA A 74 7.30 8.90 -2.59
CA ALA A 74 6.08 8.18 -2.92
C ALA A 74 5.28 8.90 -4.02
N ARG A 75 5.16 10.23 -3.95
CA ARG A 75 4.53 11.08 -4.98
C ARG A 75 5.23 10.95 -6.33
N GLU A 76 6.56 11.05 -6.35
CA GLU A 76 7.34 10.92 -7.58
C GLU A 76 7.20 9.51 -8.18
N PHE A 77 7.27 8.48 -7.33
CA PHE A 77 7.10 7.10 -7.75
C PHE A 77 5.72 6.85 -8.33
N ALA A 78 4.65 7.27 -7.65
CA ALA A 78 3.27 7.14 -8.11
C ALA A 78 3.05 7.81 -9.47
N ARG A 79 3.60 9.03 -9.66
CA ARG A 79 3.55 9.73 -10.95
C ARG A 79 4.22 8.92 -12.07
N ARG A 80 5.43 8.42 -11.82
CA ARG A 80 6.18 7.62 -12.82
C ARG A 80 5.51 6.28 -13.10
N LEU A 81 4.91 5.68 -12.09
CA LEU A 81 4.15 4.44 -12.22
C LEU A 81 2.90 4.65 -13.08
N GLY A 82 2.13 5.70 -12.84
CA GLY A 82 0.95 6.02 -13.66
C GLY A 82 1.31 6.26 -15.12
N GLN A 83 2.41 6.97 -15.38
CA GLN A 83 2.92 7.16 -16.74
C GLN A 83 3.33 5.86 -17.44
N ALA A 84 3.86 4.89 -16.69
CA ALA A 84 4.33 3.62 -17.25
C ALA A 84 3.19 2.61 -17.45
N LEU A 85 2.18 2.64 -16.58
CA LEU A 85 1.05 1.70 -16.61
C LEU A 85 -0.11 2.16 -17.50
N ASP A 86 -0.22 3.47 -17.77
CA ASP A 86 -1.41 4.08 -18.36
C ASP A 86 -2.68 3.77 -17.55
N LEU A 87 -2.55 3.78 -16.21
CA LEU A 87 -3.61 3.49 -15.26
C LEU A 87 -3.71 4.56 -14.17
N PRO A 88 -4.89 4.75 -13.56
CA PRO A 88 -5.03 5.59 -12.38
C PRO A 88 -4.15 5.09 -11.23
N VAL A 89 -3.29 5.97 -10.73
CA VAL A 89 -2.48 5.74 -9.52
C VAL A 89 -2.84 6.79 -8.49
N GLU A 90 -3.35 6.35 -7.35
CA GLU A 90 -3.79 7.21 -6.26
C GLU A 90 -2.85 7.10 -5.06
N LEU A 91 -2.73 8.19 -4.32
CA LEU A 91 -1.97 8.24 -3.08
C LEU A 91 -2.92 8.14 -1.90
N TRP A 92 -2.63 7.25 -0.95
CA TRP A 92 -3.47 7.03 0.22
C TRP A 92 -2.75 7.34 1.52
N ASP A 93 -3.40 8.11 2.39
CA ASP A 93 -2.83 8.55 3.66
C ASP A 93 -2.71 7.40 4.69
N GLU A 94 -1.48 7.14 5.15
CA GLU A 94 -1.15 6.04 6.06
C GLU A 94 -1.33 6.36 7.56
N ARG A 95 -1.73 7.58 7.93
CA ARG A 95 -1.66 8.05 9.34
C ARG A 95 -2.50 7.25 10.34
N LEU A 96 -3.61 6.63 9.91
CA LEU A 96 -4.56 5.97 10.82
C LEU A 96 -4.31 4.45 10.98
N THR A 97 -3.81 3.77 9.95
CA THR A 97 -3.70 2.30 9.89
C THR A 97 -2.76 1.71 10.94
N THR A 98 -1.64 2.39 11.21
CA THR A 98 -0.60 1.86 12.11
C THR A 98 -1.02 1.90 13.57
N VAL A 99 -1.76 2.95 13.98
CA VAL A 99 -2.16 3.14 15.37
C VAL A 99 -3.22 2.13 15.80
N GLU A 100 -4.21 1.87 14.95
CA GLU A 100 -5.28 0.91 15.24
C GLU A 100 -4.76 -0.53 15.24
N ALA A 101 -3.93 -0.91 14.25
CA ALA A 101 -3.28 -2.21 14.23
C ALA A 101 -2.38 -2.42 15.45
N GLU A 102 -1.60 -1.40 15.86
CA GLU A 102 -0.76 -1.53 17.06
C GLU A 102 -1.59 -1.71 18.33
N ARG A 103 -2.73 -1.03 18.48
CA ARG A 103 -3.63 -1.19 19.63
C ARG A 103 -4.18 -2.62 19.73
N LEU A 104 -4.65 -3.20 18.64
CA LEU A 104 -5.16 -4.58 18.62
C LEU A 104 -4.07 -5.59 19.00
N LEU A 105 -2.85 -5.41 18.48
CA LEU A 105 -1.73 -6.30 18.79
C LEU A 105 -1.21 -6.14 20.22
N ILE A 106 -1.36 -4.96 20.84
CA ILE A 106 -1.12 -4.76 22.27
C ILE A 106 -2.15 -5.54 23.10
N GLN A 107 -3.43 -5.49 22.73
CA GLN A 107 -4.48 -6.26 23.42
C GLN A 107 -4.27 -7.77 23.31
N ALA A 108 -3.63 -8.24 22.23
CA ALA A 108 -3.22 -9.63 22.05
C ALA A 108 -1.91 -10.01 22.79
N ASP A 109 -1.45 -9.17 23.72
CA ASP A 109 -0.24 -9.35 24.56
C ASP A 109 1.06 -9.60 23.76
N MET A 110 1.14 -9.07 22.53
CA MET A 110 2.31 -9.22 21.69
C MET A 110 3.41 -8.23 22.07
N ARG A 111 4.64 -8.73 22.20
CA ARG A 111 5.84 -7.89 22.42
C ARG A 111 6.07 -6.91 21.26
N ARG A 112 6.59 -5.72 21.58
CA ARG A 112 6.81 -4.61 20.61
C ARG A 112 7.51 -5.03 19.32
N ALA A 113 8.54 -5.85 19.42
CA ALA A 113 9.28 -6.35 18.25
C ALA A 113 8.42 -7.25 17.34
N GLY A 114 7.59 -8.12 17.93
CA GLY A 114 6.66 -8.97 17.20
C GLY A 114 5.56 -8.17 16.52
N ARG A 115 5.01 -7.15 17.19
CA ARG A 115 4.00 -6.26 16.61
C ARG A 115 4.50 -5.56 15.35
N ARG A 116 5.71 -5.00 15.40
CA ARG A 116 6.33 -4.33 14.25
C ARG A 116 6.47 -5.26 13.04
N GLN A 117 6.87 -6.51 13.28
CA GLN A 117 6.97 -7.50 12.19
C GLN A 117 5.61 -7.84 11.57
N VAL A 118 4.54 -7.88 12.36
CA VAL A 118 3.19 -8.11 11.86
C VAL A 118 2.72 -6.90 11.04
N ILE A 119 2.86 -5.69 11.59
CA ILE A 119 2.48 -4.45 10.91
C ILE A 119 3.23 -4.31 9.59
N ASP A 120 4.56 -4.51 9.58
CA ASP A 120 5.37 -4.44 8.35
C ASP A 120 4.91 -5.45 7.28
N LYS A 121 4.39 -6.62 7.69
CA LYS A 121 3.85 -7.63 6.75
C LYS A 121 2.45 -7.31 6.25
N MET A 122 1.69 -6.53 7.02
CA MET A 122 0.30 -6.19 6.71
C MET A 122 0.14 -4.78 6.13
N ALA A 123 1.19 -3.95 6.11
CA ALA A 123 1.11 -2.55 5.72
C ALA A 123 0.37 -2.32 4.40
N ALA A 124 0.76 -3.01 3.32
CA ALA A 124 0.08 -2.90 2.02
C ALA A 124 -1.39 -3.34 2.06
N VAL A 125 -1.72 -4.34 2.88
CA VAL A 125 -3.10 -4.81 3.06
C VAL A 125 -3.93 -3.76 3.79
N LEU A 126 -3.39 -3.17 4.86
CA LEU A 126 -4.08 -2.12 5.63
C LEU A 126 -4.27 -0.85 4.80
N ILE A 127 -3.27 -0.46 4.00
CA ILE A 127 -3.38 0.67 3.07
C ILE A 127 -4.54 0.43 2.10
N LEU A 128 -4.56 -0.74 1.46
CA LEU A 128 -5.58 -1.05 0.47
C LEU A 128 -6.96 -1.21 1.11
N GLN A 129 -7.07 -1.90 2.25
CA GLN A 129 -8.35 -2.10 2.92
C GLN A 129 -8.96 -0.76 3.32
N ASN A 130 -8.17 0.13 3.95
CA ASN A 130 -8.67 1.45 4.34
C ASN A 130 -9.07 2.31 3.13
N TYR A 131 -8.35 2.18 2.02
CA TYR A 131 -8.75 2.81 0.76
C TYR A 131 -10.11 2.28 0.26
N LEU A 132 -10.31 0.96 0.27
CA LEU A 132 -11.57 0.34 -0.14
C LEU A 132 -12.71 0.79 0.77
N ASP A 133 -12.52 0.74 2.09
CA ASP A 133 -13.53 1.12 3.08
C ASP A 133 -13.93 2.60 2.96
N ALA A 134 -12.97 3.48 2.64
CA ALA A 134 -13.25 4.91 2.48
C ALA A 134 -13.81 5.27 1.10
N ALA A 135 -13.44 4.51 0.06
CA ALA A 135 -14.10 4.58 -1.23
C ALA A 135 -15.55 4.10 -1.15
N ASP A 136 -15.88 3.26 -0.15
CA ASP A 136 -17.19 2.65 0.09
C ASP A 136 -18.02 3.36 1.19
N VAL A 137 -18.01 4.70 1.22
CA VAL A 137 -19.07 5.47 1.88
C VAL A 137 -20.27 5.58 0.94
N GLY A 138 -20.94 4.44 0.70
CA GLY A 138 -22.21 4.36 -0.02
C GLY A 138 -22.38 3.06 -0.80
N LYS A 139 -22.94 2.01 -0.20
CA LYS A 139 -24.39 1.69 -0.38
C LYS A 139 -25.29 2.87 -0.77
#